data_AF-A0A3M0WUQ0-F1
#
_entry.id   AF-A0A3M0WUQ0-F1
#
_cell.length_a   1.000
_cell.length_b   1.000
_cell.length_c   1.000
_cell.angle_alpha   90.00
_cell.angle_beta   90.00
_cell.angle_gamma   90.00
#
_symmetry.space_group_name_H-M   'P 1'
#
loop_
_entity.id
_entity.type
_entity.pdbx_description
1 polymer ?
#
loop_
_entity_poly.entity_id
_entity_poly.type
_entity_poly.pdbx_seq_one_letter_code
_entity_poly.pdbx_strand_id
1 'polypeptide(L)'
;MGVKARKFRIRRSLAATLGAGGATETEAGREEQAAPARPRRPAGGGAGAERPERPVRPVNAAAPEALSPEEAGESDAAREIEAIKAEGLTGRQLRMARRLAERHGLKPVSDLDAVRLLRRKGIDPFRTSNLLELVPPDPRVQEPEPAAEAPTPALRRSSEPVKVPGPDKLPATRRAPKPPSPQIMSEEERAREILQMQRDLMRRRRRRMFLLAVRLFFFVIVPTLITGFYYYRIATPMYATKAEFVIQKAESQLGPNMGGGLFAGTSFATSQDSITVQSYLQSREAMERLDREHDFKAHFQQPFIDPIQRLAPDASNEDAYRLYRRVVKVGYDPSEGIIKLEVAAADPQTSVEFARALISYAEEQVDALTKRLREDQMKGAREAFREAEQKMVAAQKRVVELQQKRGVLSADLEVSARMQQISSFEVELKNKKLQLAAMLDNPRPNPTKVELMRKEIQRLEELIAEMRRGLTEGSAKTESLAKVSGELMIAKAELETRQMLLSQALQQLETARIEANKQVRYLSLGVSPVAPDEPTYPRKFENTLLAFLIFAGIYLMISLTASILREQVAG
;
A
#
# COMPACT_ATOMS: atom_id res chain seq x y z
N MET A 1 21.26 -32.68 -35.19
CA MET A 1 20.38 -31.69 -35.82
C MET A 1 20.80 -30.28 -35.38
N GLY A 2 20.93 -29.32 -36.31
CA GLY A 2 20.60 -27.91 -36.05
C GLY A 2 21.52 -27.03 -35.18
N VAL A 3 22.81 -26.88 -35.52
CA VAL A 3 23.61 -25.74 -35.00
C VAL A 3 23.17 -24.44 -35.71
N LYS A 4 22.97 -23.33 -34.97
CA LYS A 4 22.78 -21.99 -35.53
C LYS A 4 23.69 -20.96 -34.87
N ALA A 5 24.76 -20.59 -35.57
CA ALA A 5 25.61 -19.46 -35.22
C ALA A 5 24.93 -18.11 -35.51
N ARG A 6 25.27 -17.06 -34.76
CA ARG A 6 25.03 -15.66 -35.14
C ARG A 6 26.32 -14.85 -35.04
N LYS A 7 26.45 -13.90 -35.95
CA LYS A 7 27.73 -13.35 -36.44
C LYS A 7 28.23 -12.18 -35.59
N PHE A 8 29.54 -12.15 -35.35
CA PHE A 8 30.26 -10.94 -34.95
C PHE A 8 30.15 -9.86 -36.05
N ARG A 9 30.17 -8.59 -35.66
CA ARG A 9 30.35 -7.46 -36.59
C ARG A 9 31.38 -6.48 -36.04
N ILE A 10 32.57 -6.53 -36.61
CA ILE A 10 33.66 -5.58 -36.37
C ILE A 10 33.33 -4.28 -37.12
N ARG A 11 33.64 -3.12 -36.52
CA ARG A 11 33.93 -1.88 -37.26
C ARG A 11 35.24 -1.28 -36.74
N ARG A 12 36.08 -0.83 -37.68
CA ARG A 12 37.38 -0.21 -37.44
C ARG A 12 37.56 0.96 -38.42
N SER A 13 37.84 2.13 -37.88
CA SER A 13 38.40 3.33 -38.55
C SER A 13 38.87 4.25 -37.42
N LEU A 14 40.16 4.55 -37.25
CA LEU A 14 40.93 5.60 -37.94
C LEU A 14 40.23 6.99 -37.90
N ALA A 15 40.90 8.11 -37.59
CA ALA A 15 42.27 8.36 -37.12
C ALA A 15 42.41 9.84 -36.62
N ALA A 16 43.64 10.28 -36.28
CA ALA A 16 44.07 11.66 -35.98
C ALA A 16 43.62 12.25 -34.62
N THR A 17 44.38 13.09 -33.88
CA THR A 17 45.77 13.63 -33.97
C THR A 17 46.13 14.16 -32.57
N LEU A 18 47.29 13.80 -31.98
CA LEU A 18 48.53 14.62 -31.85
C LEU A 18 48.43 16.00 -31.15
N GLY A 19 49.31 16.23 -30.15
CA GLY A 19 49.52 17.50 -29.42
C GLY A 19 49.27 17.34 -27.90
N ALA A 20 50.22 17.22 -26.95
CA ALA A 20 51.61 17.67 -26.75
C ALA A 20 51.76 19.03 -26.03
N GLY A 21 52.63 19.07 -25.00
CA GLY A 21 52.87 20.21 -24.08
C GLY A 21 51.89 20.20 -22.89
N GLY A 22 52.26 20.40 -21.62
CA GLY A 22 53.47 20.96 -21.00
C GLY A 22 52.98 21.88 -19.86
N ALA A 23 53.02 21.48 -18.58
CA ALA A 23 54.15 21.57 -17.64
C ALA A 23 54.40 22.99 -17.10
N THR A 24 54.82 23.09 -15.83
CA THR A 24 55.17 24.31 -15.05
C THR A 24 54.00 25.26 -14.72
N GLU A 25 53.84 25.90 -13.56
CA GLU A 25 54.35 25.76 -12.17
C GLU A 25 53.62 26.85 -11.33
N THR A 26 53.57 26.68 -9.99
CA THR A 26 53.69 27.67 -8.86
C THR A 26 53.28 29.17 -9.05
N GLU A 27 52.74 29.97 -8.13
CA GLU A 27 52.69 30.09 -6.65
C GLU A 27 51.33 30.71 -6.21
N ALA A 28 50.67 30.30 -5.12
CA ALA A 28 50.78 30.74 -3.72
C ALA A 28 50.10 32.09 -3.33
N GLY A 29 49.11 32.01 -2.42
CA GLY A 29 48.57 33.10 -1.58
C GLY A 29 47.49 34.00 -2.19
N ARG A 30 46.69 34.76 -1.41
CA ARG A 30 46.34 34.74 0.03
C ARG A 30 45.28 35.83 0.27
N GLU A 31 44.25 35.60 1.12
CA GLU A 31 43.29 36.62 1.61
C GLU A 31 42.46 37.32 0.48
N GLU A 32 41.32 38.02 0.67
CA GLU A 32 40.32 38.15 1.74
C GLU A 32 38.96 38.61 1.13
N GLN A 33 37.90 38.62 1.94
CA GLN A 33 36.69 39.46 1.82
C GLN A 33 35.67 39.18 0.68
N ALA A 34 34.41 39.47 1.01
CA ALA A 34 33.21 39.17 0.22
C ALA A 34 32.36 40.43 -0.02
N ALA A 35 31.36 40.30 -0.91
CA ALA A 35 30.45 41.36 -1.40
C ALA A 35 31.12 42.27 -2.49
N PRO A 36 30.37 42.88 -3.45
CA PRO A 36 29.01 43.41 -3.23
C PRO A 36 27.98 43.35 -4.40
N ALA A 37 26.79 43.85 -4.04
CA ALA A 37 25.89 44.68 -4.85
C ALA A 37 24.88 44.08 -5.88
N ARG A 38 23.70 44.71 -5.86
CA ARG A 38 22.55 44.58 -6.79
C ARG A 38 22.71 45.52 -8.00
N PRO A 39 21.88 45.36 -9.04
CA PRO A 39 20.89 46.41 -9.39
C PRO A 39 19.46 45.83 -9.50
N ARG A 40 18.39 46.43 -8.96
CA ARG A 40 17.66 47.69 -9.26
C ARG A 40 16.62 47.59 -10.41
N ARG A 41 15.38 47.97 -10.07
CA ARG A 41 14.17 48.16 -10.92
C ARG A 41 14.27 49.41 -11.81
N PRO A 42 13.36 49.56 -12.80
CA PRO A 42 12.11 50.35 -12.64
C PRO A 42 10.85 49.46 -12.90
N ALA A 43 9.65 49.64 -12.32
CA ALA A 43 8.72 50.79 -12.23
C ALA A 43 8.17 51.21 -13.62
N GLY A 44 6.87 51.25 -13.92
CA GLY A 44 5.64 50.82 -13.21
C GLY A 44 4.51 50.67 -14.24
N GLY A 45 3.43 49.91 -13.97
CA GLY A 45 2.15 50.49 -13.55
C GLY A 45 1.08 50.40 -14.66
N GLY A 46 -0.21 50.47 -14.32
CA GLY A 46 -1.33 50.46 -15.27
C GLY A 46 -2.04 49.11 -15.43
N ALA A 47 -3.36 49.13 -15.41
CA ALA A 47 -4.22 47.95 -15.49
C ALA A 47 -5.11 47.99 -16.74
N GLY A 48 -5.62 46.82 -17.16
CA GLY A 48 -6.84 46.71 -17.96
C GLY A 48 -6.70 46.13 -19.37
N ALA A 49 -7.80 45.50 -19.80
CA ALA A 49 -8.18 45.10 -21.16
C ALA A 49 -7.51 43.88 -21.84
N GLU A 50 -8.35 42.86 -21.99
CA GLU A 50 -8.64 42.12 -23.25
C GLU A 50 -7.66 41.09 -23.85
N ARG A 51 -8.28 40.14 -24.58
CA ARG A 51 -7.68 39.01 -25.30
C ARG A 51 -6.98 39.52 -26.59
N PRO A 52 -6.05 38.74 -27.17
CA PRO A 52 -6.49 37.94 -28.33
C PRO A 52 -5.85 36.54 -28.48
N GLU A 53 -6.61 35.68 -29.18
CA GLU A 53 -6.24 34.69 -30.21
C GLU A 53 -5.07 33.68 -30.09
N ARG A 54 -5.31 32.51 -30.71
CA ARG A 54 -4.39 31.38 -30.90
C ARG A 54 -3.63 31.49 -32.23
N PRO A 55 -2.50 30.77 -32.36
CA PRO A 55 -2.10 30.23 -33.66
C PRO A 55 -1.94 28.68 -33.71
N VAL A 56 -2.54 28.11 -34.77
CA VAL A 56 -1.95 27.09 -35.70
C VAL A 56 -1.86 25.59 -35.31
N ARG A 57 -2.20 24.74 -36.29
CA ARG A 57 -2.14 23.25 -36.35
C ARG A 57 -0.86 22.75 -37.05
N PRO A 58 -0.52 21.46 -37.00
CA PRO A 58 -0.86 20.53 -38.11
C PRO A 58 -1.47 19.20 -37.60
N VAL A 59 -2.43 18.47 -38.20
CA VAL A 59 -2.79 18.07 -39.59
C VAL A 59 -2.28 16.66 -39.97
N ASN A 60 -3.22 15.84 -40.49
CA ASN A 60 -3.14 14.46 -41.02
C ASN A 60 -3.14 13.28 -40.01
N ALA A 61 -3.87 12.18 -40.23
CA ALA A 61 -4.98 11.92 -41.19
C ALA A 61 -5.77 10.64 -40.81
N ALA A 62 -7.09 10.63 -41.01
CA ALA A 62 -7.94 9.44 -41.17
C ALA A 62 -9.25 9.82 -41.88
N ALA A 63 -9.85 8.87 -42.61
CA ALA A 63 -11.07 9.04 -43.43
C ALA A 63 -12.36 8.79 -42.60
N PRO A 64 -13.57 9.07 -43.13
CA PRO A 64 -14.79 9.10 -42.31
C PRO A 64 -15.36 7.70 -42.05
N GLU A 65 -15.58 7.37 -40.78
CA GLU A 65 -16.48 6.28 -40.39
C GLU A 65 -17.94 6.77 -40.39
N ALA A 66 -18.85 5.87 -40.78
CA ALA A 66 -20.27 6.17 -40.88
C ALA A 66 -20.91 6.24 -39.50
N LEU A 67 -21.65 7.32 -39.24
CA LEU A 67 -22.44 7.48 -38.01
C LEU A 67 -23.47 6.35 -37.90
N SER A 68 -23.47 5.68 -36.75
CA SER A 68 -24.49 4.70 -36.39
C SER A 68 -25.85 5.41 -36.14
N PRO A 69 -27.00 4.76 -36.37
CA PRO A 69 -28.31 5.40 -36.24
C PRO A 69 -28.68 5.90 -34.82
N GLU A 70 -27.93 5.46 -33.79
CA GLU A 70 -28.26 5.74 -32.38
C GLU A 70 -27.76 7.12 -31.93
N GLU A 71 -26.57 7.56 -32.36
CA GLU A 71 -26.01 8.88 -31.97
C GLU A 71 -26.82 10.06 -32.54
N ALA A 72 -27.45 9.89 -33.70
CA ALA A 72 -28.38 10.88 -34.24
C ALA A 72 -29.59 11.10 -33.31
N GLY A 73 -30.15 10.02 -32.76
CA GLY A 73 -31.32 10.05 -31.89
C GLY A 73 -31.08 10.72 -30.53
N GLU A 74 -29.87 10.57 -29.97
CA GLU A 74 -29.50 11.28 -28.73
C GLU A 74 -29.30 12.78 -28.97
N SER A 75 -28.73 13.17 -30.12
CA SER A 75 -28.54 14.58 -30.47
C SER A 75 -29.85 15.36 -30.59
N ASP A 76 -30.90 14.74 -31.13
CA ASP A 76 -32.24 15.34 -31.21
C ASP A 76 -32.99 15.28 -29.88
N ALA A 77 -32.80 14.22 -29.07
CA ALA A 77 -33.36 14.16 -27.72
C ALA A 77 -32.81 15.28 -26.82
N ALA A 78 -31.50 15.59 -26.93
CA ALA A 78 -30.89 16.71 -26.21
C ALA A 78 -31.50 18.06 -26.62
N ARG A 79 -31.67 18.31 -27.92
CA ARG A 79 -32.31 19.53 -28.46
C ARG A 79 -33.77 19.68 -28.02
N GLU A 80 -34.54 18.59 -28.02
CA GLU A 80 -35.91 18.57 -27.50
C GLU A 80 -35.96 18.97 -26.00
N ILE A 81 -35.01 18.49 -25.20
CA ILE A 81 -34.92 18.81 -23.76
C ILE A 81 -34.52 20.27 -23.54
N GLU A 82 -33.60 20.82 -24.35
CA GLU A 82 -33.23 22.25 -24.27
C GLU A 82 -34.39 23.17 -24.66
N ALA A 83 -35.18 22.81 -25.68
CA ALA A 83 -36.39 23.55 -26.03
C ALA A 83 -37.42 23.55 -24.88
N ILE A 84 -37.69 22.39 -24.27
CA ILE A 84 -38.60 22.27 -23.12
C ILE A 84 -38.07 23.04 -21.90
N LYS A 85 -36.75 23.11 -21.71
CA LYS A 85 -36.11 23.91 -20.65
C LYS A 85 -36.27 25.42 -20.88
N ALA A 86 -36.27 25.87 -22.14
CA ALA A 86 -36.50 27.27 -22.50
C ALA A 86 -37.95 27.74 -22.24
N GLU A 87 -38.92 26.81 -22.16
CA GLU A 87 -40.32 27.13 -21.84
C GLU A 87 -40.55 27.55 -20.37
N GLY A 88 -39.55 27.46 -19.48
CA GLY A 88 -39.63 28.01 -18.12
C GLY A 88 -40.61 27.28 -17.18
N LEU A 89 -40.88 26.00 -17.43
CA LEU A 89 -41.86 25.19 -16.69
C LEU A 89 -41.58 25.16 -15.18
N THR A 90 -42.63 25.35 -14.38
CA THR A 90 -42.50 25.34 -12.91
C THR A 90 -42.25 23.94 -12.36
N GLY A 91 -41.51 23.85 -11.24
CA GLY A 91 -41.26 22.57 -10.55
C GLY A 91 -42.53 21.87 -10.01
N ARG A 92 -43.73 22.47 -10.11
CA ARG A 92 -45.02 21.79 -9.87
C ARG A 92 -45.54 21.11 -11.13
N GLN A 93 -45.41 21.74 -12.30
CA GLN A 93 -45.79 21.20 -13.61
C GLN A 93 -44.93 19.98 -13.98
N LEU A 94 -43.61 20.07 -13.77
CA LEU A 94 -42.68 18.96 -14.03
C LEU A 94 -43.03 17.69 -13.23
N ARG A 95 -43.30 17.83 -11.92
CA ARG A 95 -43.77 16.73 -11.05
C ARG A 95 -45.22 16.26 -11.34
N MET A 96 -45.98 16.98 -12.14
CA MET A 96 -47.29 16.55 -12.64
C MET A 96 -47.12 15.73 -13.92
N ALA A 97 -46.33 16.23 -14.87
CA ALA A 97 -45.98 15.53 -16.10
C ALA A 97 -45.32 14.18 -15.82
N ARG A 98 -44.40 14.08 -14.86
CA ARG A 98 -43.82 12.80 -14.44
C ARG A 98 -44.86 11.78 -13.96
N ARG A 99 -45.77 12.18 -13.08
CA ARG A 99 -46.84 11.29 -12.58
C ARG A 99 -47.84 10.91 -13.67
N LEU A 100 -48.06 11.77 -14.66
CA LEU A 100 -48.89 11.44 -15.83
C LEU A 100 -48.15 10.47 -16.76
N ALA A 101 -46.85 10.65 -16.98
CA ALA A 101 -46.01 9.74 -17.75
C ALA A 101 -45.98 8.33 -17.13
N GLU A 102 -45.75 8.24 -15.81
CA GLU A 102 -45.79 6.98 -15.05
C GLU A 102 -47.17 6.28 -15.18
N ARG A 103 -48.29 7.03 -15.14
CA ARG A 103 -49.64 6.49 -15.40
C ARG A 103 -49.85 5.97 -16.82
N HIS A 104 -49.17 6.54 -17.82
CA HIS A 104 -49.17 6.06 -19.20
C HIS A 104 -48.06 5.03 -19.49
N GLY A 105 -47.50 4.42 -18.44
CA GLY A 105 -46.50 3.34 -18.53
C GLY A 105 -45.11 3.79 -19.00
N LEU A 106 -44.83 5.09 -19.02
CA LEU A 106 -43.54 5.64 -19.41
C LEU A 106 -42.59 5.67 -18.21
N LYS A 107 -41.30 5.39 -18.46
CA LYS A 107 -40.22 5.45 -17.46
C LYS A 107 -39.24 6.58 -17.80
N PRO A 108 -39.52 7.84 -17.43
CA PRO A 108 -38.66 8.98 -17.75
C PRO A 108 -37.38 8.98 -16.92
N VAL A 109 -36.26 9.40 -17.51
CA VAL A 109 -34.96 9.52 -16.81
C VAL A 109 -34.90 10.83 -15.99
N SER A 110 -35.62 11.86 -16.42
CA SER A 110 -35.69 13.18 -15.79
C SER A 110 -37.09 13.78 -15.93
N ASP A 111 -37.47 14.71 -15.05
CA ASP A 111 -38.80 15.33 -15.09
C ASP A 111 -39.06 16.13 -16.39
N LEU A 112 -38.00 16.62 -17.07
CA LEU A 112 -38.09 17.24 -18.41
C LEU A 112 -38.28 16.19 -19.51
N ASP A 113 -37.61 15.04 -19.39
CA ASP A 113 -37.77 13.90 -20.31
C ASP A 113 -39.18 13.30 -20.23
N ALA A 114 -39.84 13.36 -19.06
CA ALA A 114 -41.25 13.02 -18.93
C ALA A 114 -42.18 13.87 -19.82
N VAL A 115 -41.92 15.18 -19.93
CA VAL A 115 -42.69 16.08 -20.82
C VAL A 115 -42.44 15.72 -22.28
N ARG A 116 -41.19 15.44 -22.65
CA ARG A 116 -40.78 15.01 -23.99
C ARG A 116 -41.46 13.71 -24.43
N LEU A 117 -41.44 12.68 -23.58
CA LEU A 117 -42.06 11.38 -23.87
C LEU A 117 -43.59 11.46 -23.97
N LEU A 118 -44.24 12.34 -23.18
CA LEU A 118 -45.67 12.61 -23.30
C LEU A 118 -46.02 13.32 -24.61
N ARG A 119 -45.27 14.38 -24.97
CA ARG A 119 -45.46 15.11 -26.24
C ARG A 119 -45.20 14.23 -27.47
N ARG A 120 -44.21 13.33 -27.43
CA ARG A 120 -43.98 12.33 -28.49
C ARG A 120 -45.13 11.31 -28.64
N LYS A 121 -45.94 11.10 -27.59
CA LYS A 121 -47.21 10.34 -27.67
C LYS A 121 -48.42 11.21 -28.04
N GLY A 122 -48.24 12.48 -28.39
CA GLY A 122 -49.32 13.42 -28.71
C GLY A 122 -50.11 13.92 -27.49
N ILE A 123 -49.66 13.59 -26.27
CA ILE A 123 -50.34 13.97 -25.02
C ILE A 123 -49.63 15.22 -24.47
N ASP A 124 -50.27 16.37 -24.54
CA ASP A 124 -49.76 17.59 -23.92
C ASP A 124 -50.27 17.69 -22.47
N PRO A 125 -49.41 17.50 -21.44
CA PRO A 125 -49.83 17.50 -20.03
C PRO A 125 -50.40 18.83 -19.54
N PHE A 126 -50.32 19.90 -20.34
CA PHE A 126 -50.75 21.25 -19.98
C PHE A 126 -51.91 21.80 -20.83
N ARG A 127 -52.42 21.03 -21.80
CA ARG A 127 -53.65 21.41 -22.53
C ARG A 127 -54.89 21.12 -21.69
N THR A 128 -55.56 22.17 -21.24
CA THR A 128 -56.90 22.10 -20.66
C THR A 128 -57.93 21.83 -21.76
N SER A 129 -58.16 20.55 -22.07
CA SER A 129 -59.29 20.13 -22.90
C SER A 129 -60.60 20.29 -22.14
N ASN A 130 -61.37 21.32 -22.48
CA ASN A 130 -62.80 21.37 -22.16
C ASN A 130 -63.48 20.12 -22.71
N LEU A 131 -64.06 19.28 -21.86
CA LEU A 131 -64.98 18.22 -22.28
C LEU A 131 -65.94 17.90 -21.14
N LEU A 132 -67.11 18.53 -21.20
CA LEU A 132 -68.20 18.45 -20.23
C LEU A 132 -69.47 18.16 -21.04
N GLU A 133 -69.62 16.92 -21.50
CA GLU A 133 -70.75 16.53 -22.35
C GLU A 133 -71.07 15.02 -22.22
N LEU A 134 -72.37 14.72 -22.00
CA LEU A 134 -73.13 13.45 -22.16
C LEU A 134 -72.50 12.12 -21.68
N VAL A 135 -73.21 11.29 -20.90
CA VAL A 135 -74.44 10.55 -21.27
C VAL A 135 -75.36 10.33 -20.03
N PRO A 136 -76.72 10.26 -20.18
CA PRO A 136 -77.67 10.16 -19.06
C PRO A 136 -78.27 8.71 -18.91
N PRO A 137 -79.50 8.40 -18.40
CA PRO A 137 -79.64 7.43 -17.28
C PRO A 137 -80.59 6.22 -17.45
N ASP A 138 -80.24 5.08 -16.82
CA ASP A 138 -81.11 3.95 -16.38
C ASP A 138 -81.92 3.20 -17.50
N PRO A 139 -82.69 2.08 -17.27
CA PRO A 139 -82.89 1.25 -16.06
C PRO A 139 -83.00 -0.31 -16.27
N ARG A 140 -83.32 -1.03 -15.17
CA ARG A 140 -84.07 -2.33 -15.02
C ARG A 140 -83.38 -3.73 -15.11
N VAL A 141 -83.49 -4.45 -13.97
CA VAL A 141 -84.05 -5.81 -13.75
C VAL A 141 -83.39 -7.04 -14.42
N GLN A 142 -82.84 -7.99 -13.63
CA GLN A 142 -83.50 -9.29 -13.27
C GLN A 142 -82.65 -10.18 -12.31
N GLU A 143 -83.30 -10.78 -11.31
CA GLU A 143 -82.88 -11.97 -10.51
C GLU A 143 -83.18 -13.28 -11.29
N PRO A 144 -82.74 -14.53 -10.92
CA PRO A 144 -82.68 -15.05 -9.53
C PRO A 144 -81.60 -16.12 -9.13
N GLU A 145 -81.70 -16.50 -7.85
CA GLU A 145 -81.21 -17.64 -7.02
C GLU A 145 -81.35 -19.09 -7.60
N PRO A 146 -81.07 -20.23 -6.89
CA PRO A 146 -80.74 -20.48 -5.44
C PRO A 146 -79.46 -21.39 -5.25
N ALA A 147 -79.16 -22.15 -4.17
CA ALA A 147 -79.73 -22.46 -2.84
C ALA A 147 -78.63 -22.98 -1.86
N ALA A 148 -78.83 -22.94 -0.52
CA ALA A 148 -78.50 -24.04 0.43
C ALA A 148 -78.89 -23.74 1.92
N GLU A 149 -79.73 -24.60 2.49
CA GLU A 149 -80.15 -24.75 3.90
C GLU A 149 -79.01 -25.29 4.82
N ALA A 150 -79.02 -25.42 6.16
CA ALA A 150 -79.72 -24.90 7.37
C ALA A 150 -79.00 -25.61 8.59
N PRO A 151 -79.55 -25.84 9.81
CA PRO A 151 -80.49 -25.12 10.69
C PRO A 151 -79.92 -24.85 12.14
N THR A 152 -80.74 -24.25 13.00
CA THR A 152 -80.51 -24.10 14.48
C THR A 152 -80.95 -25.36 15.28
N PRO A 153 -80.74 -25.47 16.62
CA PRO A 153 -81.82 -25.05 17.55
C PRO A 153 -81.47 -24.71 19.04
N ALA A 154 -82.30 -23.83 19.65
CA ALA A 154 -82.92 -23.94 21.00
C ALA A 154 -82.07 -24.09 22.31
N LEU A 155 -82.54 -23.86 23.55
CA LEU A 155 -83.65 -23.12 24.21
C LEU A 155 -83.37 -23.17 25.74
N ARG A 156 -83.85 -22.19 26.54
CA ARG A 156 -84.54 -22.44 27.83
C ARG A 156 -85.09 -21.16 28.48
N ARG A 157 -86.31 -21.26 29.02
CA ARG A 157 -87.01 -20.25 29.84
C ARG A 157 -87.02 -20.67 31.32
N SER A 158 -87.24 -19.70 32.20
CA SER A 158 -88.10 -19.86 33.38
C SER A 158 -88.80 -18.52 33.68
N SER A 159 -89.91 -18.56 34.42
CA SER A 159 -90.89 -17.47 34.53
C SER A 159 -91.63 -17.51 35.88
N GLU A 160 -92.46 -16.47 36.13
CA GLU A 160 -93.50 -16.32 37.19
C GLU A 160 -93.15 -15.47 38.44
N PRO A 161 -94.14 -14.87 39.15
CA PRO A 161 -95.45 -14.36 38.68
C PRO A 161 -95.84 -12.95 39.23
N VAL A 162 -97.10 -12.55 38.97
CA VAL A 162 -97.72 -11.21 39.11
C VAL A 162 -98.49 -11.02 40.44
N LYS A 163 -98.67 -9.76 40.89
CA LYS A 163 -99.88 -9.37 41.67
C LYS A 163 -100.29 -7.89 41.51
N VAL A 164 -101.58 -7.63 41.25
CA VAL A 164 -102.25 -6.31 41.22
C VAL A 164 -103.71 -6.50 41.70
N PRO A 165 -104.29 -5.58 42.50
CA PRO A 165 -105.48 -4.79 42.08
C PRO A 165 -105.39 -3.33 42.61
N GLY A 166 -105.96 -2.25 42.05
CA GLY A 166 -107.22 -2.00 41.32
C GLY A 166 -108.16 -1.11 42.19
N PRO A 167 -109.23 -0.46 41.69
CA PRO A 167 -109.47 0.20 40.39
C PRO A 167 -110.00 1.67 40.55
N ASP A 168 -110.00 2.50 39.48
CA ASP A 168 -111.19 3.35 39.13
C ASP A 168 -111.08 4.12 37.78
N LYS A 169 -112.23 4.23 37.10
CA LYS A 169 -112.61 5.20 36.02
C LYS A 169 -111.94 5.12 34.61
N LEU A 170 -112.82 4.87 33.62
CA LEU A 170 -112.67 5.04 32.16
C LEU A 170 -112.86 6.53 31.74
N PRO A 171 -112.75 6.94 30.45
CA PRO A 171 -111.98 6.42 29.29
C PRO A 171 -111.07 7.51 28.65
N ALA A 172 -110.27 7.16 27.62
CA ALA A 172 -109.98 7.96 26.40
C ALA A 172 -108.61 7.62 25.76
N THR A 173 -108.56 7.72 24.44
CA THR A 173 -107.38 7.53 23.57
C THR A 173 -106.24 8.50 23.89
N ARG A 174 -105.05 7.99 24.23
CA ARG A 174 -103.80 8.79 24.25
C ARG A 174 -102.93 8.55 23.03
N ARG A 175 -102.97 9.58 22.17
CA ARG A 175 -102.09 9.91 21.04
C ARG A 175 -100.64 9.46 21.23
N ALA A 176 -100.03 8.94 20.16
CA ALA A 176 -98.58 8.74 20.08
C ALA A 176 -97.80 10.06 20.30
N PRO A 177 -96.59 10.02 20.90
CA PRO A 177 -95.76 11.21 21.05
C PRO A 177 -95.30 11.73 19.66
N LYS A 178 -95.48 13.03 19.43
CA LYS A 178 -94.90 13.71 18.26
C LYS A 178 -93.37 13.71 18.35
N PRO A 179 -92.63 13.61 17.23
CA PRO A 179 -91.21 13.95 17.21
C PRO A 179 -91.03 15.44 17.59
N PRO A 180 -89.89 15.82 18.20
CA PRO A 180 -89.62 17.21 18.53
C PRO A 180 -89.57 18.04 17.25
N SER A 181 -90.25 19.19 17.26
CA SER A 181 -90.16 20.19 16.19
C SER A 181 -88.75 20.76 16.10
N PRO A 182 -88.27 21.17 14.92
CA PRO A 182 -86.97 21.84 14.79
C PRO A 182 -87.01 23.16 15.56
N GLN A 183 -86.39 23.17 16.73
CA GLN A 183 -86.09 24.41 17.43
C GLN A 183 -85.07 25.15 16.57
N ILE A 184 -85.45 26.31 16.06
CA ILE A 184 -84.52 27.20 15.35
C ILE A 184 -83.59 27.76 16.41
N MET A 185 -82.51 27.03 16.70
CA MET A 185 -81.47 27.49 17.62
C MET A 185 -80.96 28.84 17.12
N SER A 186 -80.95 29.82 18.01
CA SER A 186 -80.47 31.16 17.73
C SER A 186 -79.01 31.12 17.27
N GLU A 187 -78.58 32.10 16.49
CA GLU A 187 -77.19 32.17 16.03
C GLU A 187 -76.20 32.23 17.20
N GLU A 188 -76.62 32.84 18.31
CA GLU A 188 -75.88 32.84 19.58
C GLU A 188 -75.73 31.46 20.21
N GLU A 189 -76.78 30.63 20.22
CA GLU A 189 -76.70 29.27 20.77
C GLU A 189 -75.78 28.39 19.92
N ARG A 190 -75.88 28.47 18.57
CA ARG A 190 -74.95 27.76 17.68
C ARG A 190 -73.51 28.25 17.85
N ALA A 191 -73.29 29.56 17.99
CA ALA A 191 -71.96 30.11 18.26
C ALA A 191 -71.40 29.62 19.61
N ARG A 192 -72.22 29.57 20.66
CA ARG A 192 -71.85 29.03 21.98
C ARG A 192 -71.52 27.53 21.90
N GLU A 193 -72.30 26.75 21.15
CA GLU A 193 -72.09 25.30 20.98
C GLU A 193 -70.84 25.01 20.14
N ILE A 194 -70.60 25.76 19.05
CA ILE A 194 -69.35 25.70 18.27
C ILE A 194 -68.14 26.06 19.14
N LEU A 195 -68.23 27.09 19.99
CA LEU A 195 -67.16 27.45 20.93
C LEU A 195 -66.94 26.39 22.01
N GLN A 196 -67.98 25.69 22.46
CA GLN A 196 -67.87 24.54 23.37
C GLN A 196 -67.20 23.34 22.68
N MET A 197 -67.62 22.99 21.45
CA MET A 197 -66.97 21.95 20.64
C MET A 197 -65.51 22.28 20.37
N GLN A 198 -65.17 23.54 20.01
CA GLN A 198 -63.79 23.97 19.83
C GLN A 198 -62.98 23.88 21.15
N ARG A 199 -63.55 24.30 22.29
CA ARG A 199 -62.90 24.14 23.60
C ARG A 199 -62.65 22.68 23.95
N ASP A 200 -63.58 21.78 23.66
CA ASP A 200 -63.40 20.36 23.96
C ASP A 200 -62.48 19.64 22.97
N LEU A 201 -62.48 20.01 21.69
CA LEU A 201 -61.46 19.59 20.73
C LEU A 201 -60.07 20.07 21.16
N MET A 202 -59.93 21.33 21.60
CA MET A 202 -58.69 21.85 22.16
C MET A 202 -58.28 21.14 23.45
N ARG A 203 -59.21 20.83 24.37
CA ARG A 203 -58.93 20.04 25.59
C ARG A 203 -58.47 18.63 25.26
N ARG A 204 -59.15 17.93 24.34
CA ARG A 204 -58.77 16.59 23.87
C ARG A 204 -57.40 16.60 23.17
N ARG A 205 -57.14 17.60 22.31
CA ARG A 205 -55.84 17.80 21.64
C ARG A 205 -54.73 18.11 22.66
N ARG A 206 -54.96 19.01 23.63
CA ARG A 206 -54.01 19.31 24.71
C ARG A 206 -53.71 18.07 25.56
N ARG A 207 -54.71 17.28 25.95
CA ARG A 207 -54.51 16.01 26.67
C ARG A 207 -53.69 15.00 25.85
N ARG A 208 -53.99 14.83 24.56
CA ARG A 208 -53.20 13.94 23.66
C ARG A 208 -51.76 14.44 23.48
N MET A 209 -51.56 15.73 23.24
CA MET A 209 -50.23 16.34 23.13
C MET A 209 -49.44 16.24 24.45
N PHE A 210 -50.10 16.41 25.60
CA PHE A 210 -49.49 16.25 26.91
C PHE A 210 -49.06 14.80 27.16
N LEU A 211 -49.92 13.81 26.87
CA LEU A 211 -49.57 12.39 26.97
C LEU A 211 -48.42 12.01 26.01
N LEU A 212 -48.40 12.56 24.79
CA LEU A 212 -47.28 12.40 23.87
C LEU A 212 -45.99 13.05 24.39
N ALA A 213 -46.08 14.25 24.98
CA ALA A 213 -44.93 14.95 25.56
C ALA A 213 -44.38 14.21 26.79
N VAL A 214 -45.23 13.68 27.68
CA VAL A 214 -44.84 12.84 28.81
C VAL A 214 -44.18 11.55 28.32
N ARG A 215 -44.76 10.88 27.30
CA ARG A 215 -44.16 9.67 26.71
C ARG A 215 -42.80 9.99 26.07
N LEU A 216 -42.69 11.05 25.29
CA LEU A 216 -41.41 11.50 24.70
C LEU A 216 -40.39 11.86 25.79
N PHE A 217 -40.82 12.51 26.88
CA PHE A 217 -39.96 12.86 27.99
C PHE A 217 -39.36 11.60 28.65
N PHE A 218 -40.18 10.61 28.99
CA PHE A 218 -39.70 9.38 29.63
C PHE A 218 -38.89 8.45 28.70
N PHE A 219 -39.23 8.35 27.41
CA PHE A 219 -38.55 7.43 26.48
C PHE A 219 -37.39 8.05 25.70
N VAL A 220 -37.27 9.38 25.66
CA VAL A 220 -36.17 10.08 24.96
C VAL A 220 -35.41 11.00 25.91
N ILE A 221 -36.09 11.97 26.53
CA ILE A 221 -35.39 13.02 27.31
C ILE A 221 -34.72 12.44 28.56
N VAL A 222 -35.38 11.54 29.32
CA VAL A 222 -34.79 10.92 30.52
C VAL A 222 -33.55 10.05 30.19
N PRO A 223 -33.59 9.09 29.23
CA PRO A 223 -32.39 8.38 28.80
C PRO A 223 -31.26 9.31 28.34
N THR A 224 -31.57 10.37 27.59
CA THR A 224 -30.54 11.32 27.13
C THR A 224 -29.95 12.16 28.25
N LEU A 225 -30.73 12.54 29.26
CA LEU A 225 -30.23 13.21 30.46
C LEU A 225 -29.31 12.28 31.25
N ILE A 226 -29.60 10.99 31.33
CA ILE A 226 -28.72 9.99 31.96
C ILE A 226 -27.41 9.86 31.17
N THR A 227 -27.47 9.73 29.83
CA THR A 227 -26.28 9.67 28.98
C THR A 227 -25.44 10.96 29.02
N GLY A 228 -26.10 12.12 29.03
CA GLY A 228 -25.45 13.42 29.19
C GLY A 228 -24.80 13.55 30.56
N PHE A 229 -25.50 13.20 31.64
CA PHE A 229 -24.94 13.18 32.99
C PHE A 229 -23.69 12.29 33.07
N TYR A 230 -23.72 11.10 32.45
CA TYR A 230 -22.55 10.25 32.33
C TYR A 230 -21.38 10.96 31.64
N TYR A 231 -21.55 11.48 30.42
CA TYR A 231 -20.45 12.12 29.68
C TYR A 231 -19.93 13.42 30.30
N TYR A 232 -20.78 14.18 31.00
CA TYR A 232 -20.37 15.43 31.63
C TYR A 232 -19.79 15.26 33.04
N ARG A 233 -20.17 14.21 33.79
CA ARG A 233 -19.86 14.08 35.23
C ARG A 233 -19.15 12.79 35.65
N ILE A 234 -19.20 11.72 34.86
CA ILE A 234 -18.62 10.42 35.21
C ILE A 234 -17.49 10.02 34.25
N ALA A 235 -17.69 10.20 32.95
CA ALA A 235 -16.76 9.73 31.93
C ALA A 235 -15.39 10.41 32.02
N THR A 236 -14.33 9.60 32.03
CA THR A 236 -12.95 10.09 32.17
C THR A 236 -12.51 10.82 30.89
N PRO A 237 -11.89 12.01 31.01
CA PRO A 237 -11.26 12.68 29.88
C PRO A 237 -10.10 11.83 29.33
N MET A 238 -10.03 11.69 28.01
CA MET A 238 -8.95 11.00 27.31
C MET A 238 -8.30 11.96 26.31
N TYR A 239 -6.99 12.07 26.42
CA TYR A 239 -6.11 12.93 25.65
C TYR A 239 -5.53 12.12 24.49
N ALA A 240 -5.78 12.54 23.25
CA ALA A 240 -5.31 11.83 22.07
C ALA A 240 -4.09 12.53 21.45
N THR A 241 -2.90 11.99 21.68
CA THR A 241 -1.70 12.39 20.95
C THR A 241 -1.74 11.82 19.53
N LYS A 242 -1.37 12.66 18.56
CA LYS A 242 -1.27 12.29 17.15
C LYS A 242 0.17 12.38 16.68
N ALA A 243 0.56 11.45 15.83
CA ALA A 243 1.82 11.46 15.13
C ALA A 243 1.63 10.96 13.69
N GLU A 244 2.44 11.45 12.77
CA GLU A 244 2.41 11.06 11.37
C GLU A 244 3.84 10.77 10.90
N PHE A 245 4.05 9.64 10.24
CA PHE A 245 5.37 9.22 9.78
C PHE A 245 5.33 8.49 8.45
N VAL A 246 6.46 8.55 7.74
CA VAL A 246 6.67 7.89 6.45
C VAL A 246 7.87 6.95 6.57
N ILE A 247 7.73 5.74 6.03
CA ILE A 247 8.86 4.81 5.88
C ILE A 247 9.58 5.17 4.58
N GLN A 248 10.78 5.71 4.71
CA GLN A 248 11.62 6.06 3.56
C GLN A 248 12.69 4.98 3.36
N LYS A 249 12.97 4.65 2.10
CA LYS A 249 14.10 3.82 1.71
C LYS A 249 15.22 4.76 1.27
N ALA A 250 16.45 4.55 1.74
CA ALA A 250 17.59 5.31 1.27
C ALA A 250 17.89 4.99 -0.22
N GLU A 251 17.30 5.76 -1.13
CA GLU A 251 17.60 5.62 -2.56
C GLU A 251 19.02 6.06 -2.86
N SER A 252 19.78 5.16 -3.47
CA SER A 252 21.04 5.52 -4.11
C SER A 252 20.74 6.24 -5.41
N GLN A 253 21.20 7.49 -5.53
CA GLN A 253 21.42 8.15 -6.80
C GLN A 253 22.56 7.47 -7.58
N LEU A 254 22.34 6.24 -8.04
CA LEU A 254 23.12 5.61 -9.09
C LEU A 254 22.74 6.32 -10.39
N GLY A 255 23.74 6.94 -11.03
CA GLY A 255 23.52 7.86 -12.15
C GLY A 255 22.85 7.22 -13.39
N PRO A 256 22.42 8.03 -14.38
CA PRO A 256 21.46 7.67 -15.42
C PRO A 256 21.79 6.52 -16.39
N ASN A 257 22.92 5.81 -16.20
CA ASN A 257 23.53 4.93 -17.21
C ASN A 257 23.40 3.41 -16.94
N MET A 258 22.63 2.99 -15.94
CA MET A 258 22.27 1.57 -15.76
C MET A 258 20.77 1.38 -16.00
N GLY A 259 20.43 0.93 -17.21
CA GLY A 259 19.07 0.82 -17.73
C GLY A 259 18.23 -0.32 -17.13
N GLY A 260 18.13 -0.38 -15.80
CA GLY A 260 17.37 -1.39 -15.08
C GLY A 260 16.53 -0.78 -13.96
N GLY A 261 15.26 -0.45 -14.27
CA GLY A 261 14.23 -0.24 -13.25
C GLY A 261 13.57 1.14 -13.20
N LEU A 262 12.75 1.47 -14.21
CA LEU A 262 11.70 2.51 -14.08
C LEU A 262 10.70 2.22 -12.94
N PHE A 263 10.74 1.00 -12.39
CA PHE A 263 9.89 0.49 -11.30
C PHE A 263 10.63 0.28 -9.97
N ALA A 264 11.96 0.48 -9.89
CA ALA A 264 12.74 0.11 -8.69
C ALA A 264 12.57 1.07 -7.49
N GLY A 265 12.02 2.27 -7.74
CA GLY A 265 11.73 3.33 -6.78
C GLY A 265 10.26 3.75 -6.72
N THR A 266 9.33 2.96 -7.26
CA THR A 266 7.90 3.32 -7.22
C THR A 266 7.30 3.07 -5.83
N SER A 267 6.40 3.94 -5.40
CA SER A 267 5.77 3.94 -4.07
C SER A 267 5.07 2.63 -3.67
N PHE A 268 4.83 1.74 -4.64
CA PHE A 268 4.24 0.42 -4.40
C PHE A 268 5.12 -0.49 -3.52
N ALA A 269 6.46 -0.34 -3.58
CA ALA A 269 7.35 -1.13 -2.76
C ALA A 269 7.35 -0.70 -1.27
N THR A 270 7.30 0.61 -1.00
CA THR A 270 7.21 1.16 0.36
C THR A 270 5.81 1.00 0.99
N SER A 271 4.76 0.84 0.17
CA SER A 271 3.42 0.50 0.64
C SER A 271 3.38 -0.82 1.43
N GLN A 272 4.09 -1.86 0.96
CA GLN A 272 4.08 -3.16 1.64
C GLN A 272 4.69 -3.07 3.04
N ASP A 273 5.84 -2.40 3.18
CA ASP A 273 6.49 -2.19 4.47
C ASP A 273 5.58 -1.39 5.42
N SER A 274 4.88 -0.37 4.89
CA SER A 274 3.94 0.47 5.65
C SER A 274 2.72 -0.31 6.17
N ILE A 275 2.17 -1.20 5.34
CA ILE A 275 1.07 -2.10 5.72
C ILE A 275 1.54 -3.12 6.77
N THR A 276 2.78 -3.62 6.66
CA THR A 276 3.36 -4.53 7.67
C THR A 276 3.56 -3.83 9.01
N VAL A 277 4.07 -2.60 9.04
CA VAL A 277 4.18 -1.79 10.27
C VAL A 277 2.81 -1.47 10.86
N GLN A 278 1.84 -1.05 10.04
CA GLN A 278 0.46 -0.83 10.51
C GLN A 278 -0.10 -2.10 11.18
N SER A 279 0.09 -3.25 10.53
CA SER A 279 -0.39 -4.55 11.03
C SER A 279 0.29 -4.96 12.33
N TYR A 280 1.59 -4.70 12.47
CA TYR A 280 2.35 -4.92 13.70
C TYR A 280 1.88 -4.01 14.83
N LEU A 281 1.74 -2.70 14.59
CA LEU A 281 1.25 -1.75 15.61
C LEU A 281 -0.19 -2.02 16.05
N GLN A 282 -1.02 -2.58 15.19
CA GLN A 282 -2.38 -3.02 15.55
C GLN A 282 -2.41 -4.40 16.24
N SER A 283 -1.28 -5.13 16.32
CA SER A 283 -1.23 -6.50 16.82
C SER A 283 -1.26 -6.60 18.35
N ARG A 284 -1.46 -7.83 18.84
CA ARG A 284 -1.32 -8.16 20.26
C ARG A 284 0.13 -8.01 20.75
N GLU A 285 1.10 -8.29 19.89
CA GLU A 285 2.53 -8.24 20.22
C GLU A 285 2.97 -6.82 20.59
N ALA A 286 2.52 -5.81 19.82
CA ALA A 286 2.77 -4.41 20.14
C ALA A 286 2.10 -3.98 21.46
N MET A 287 0.89 -4.46 21.75
CA MET A 287 0.20 -4.22 23.03
C MET A 287 0.94 -4.88 24.21
N GLU A 288 1.32 -6.16 24.09
CA GLU A 288 2.04 -6.90 25.13
C GLU A 288 3.49 -6.39 25.32
N ARG A 289 4.07 -5.75 24.31
CA ARG A 289 5.33 -5.02 24.44
C ARG A 289 5.14 -3.69 25.16
N LEU A 290 4.15 -2.89 24.77
CA LEU A 290 3.78 -1.64 25.44
C LEU A 290 3.40 -1.86 26.92
N ASP A 291 2.76 -2.97 27.24
CA ASP A 291 2.43 -3.38 28.60
C ASP A 291 3.67 -3.72 29.44
N ARG A 292 4.67 -4.39 28.86
CA ARG A 292 5.91 -4.77 29.55
C ARG A 292 6.91 -3.63 29.74
N GLU A 293 6.92 -2.65 28.83
CA GLU A 293 7.90 -1.55 28.82
C GLU A 293 7.33 -0.24 29.41
N HIS A 294 6.01 -0.02 29.34
CA HIS A 294 5.34 1.22 29.77
C HIS A 294 4.04 0.97 30.58
N ASP A 295 3.86 -0.21 31.17
CA ASP A 295 2.76 -0.52 32.11
C ASP A 295 1.34 -0.18 31.58
N PHE A 296 1.09 -0.41 30.29
CA PHE A 296 -0.17 -0.10 29.59
C PHE A 296 -1.43 -0.51 30.37
N LYS A 297 -1.50 -1.77 30.86
CA LYS A 297 -2.67 -2.22 31.65
C LYS A 297 -2.78 -1.49 32.97
N ALA A 298 -1.67 -1.27 33.68
CA ALA A 298 -1.68 -0.63 34.98
C ALA A 298 -2.23 0.80 34.88
N HIS A 299 -1.86 1.55 33.82
CA HIS A 299 -2.45 2.85 33.52
C HIS A 299 -3.98 2.76 33.41
N PHE A 300 -4.50 1.84 32.60
CA PHE A 300 -5.93 1.69 32.41
C PHE A 300 -6.69 0.99 33.55
N GLN A 301 -5.98 0.45 34.55
CA GLN A 301 -6.55 -0.10 35.80
C GLN A 301 -6.70 0.97 36.90
N GLN A 302 -6.19 2.19 36.71
CA GLN A 302 -6.18 3.25 37.73
C GLN A 302 -7.60 3.63 38.19
N PRO A 303 -7.80 3.93 39.50
CA PRO A 303 -9.13 4.04 40.10
C PRO A 303 -9.94 5.25 39.64
N PHE A 304 -9.29 6.30 39.11
CA PHE A 304 -9.95 7.50 38.58
C PHE A 304 -10.52 7.31 37.15
N ILE A 305 -10.20 6.21 36.49
CA ILE A 305 -10.80 5.85 35.20
C ILE A 305 -12.21 5.31 35.45
N ASP A 306 -13.17 5.76 34.63
CA ASP A 306 -14.58 5.45 34.81
C ASP A 306 -14.84 3.93 34.72
N PRO A 307 -15.84 3.39 35.44
CA PRO A 307 -16.05 1.94 35.52
C PRO A 307 -16.39 1.24 34.19
N ILE A 308 -16.63 1.97 33.10
CA ILE A 308 -16.99 1.41 31.78
C ILE A 308 -15.75 1.34 30.87
N GLN A 309 -14.80 2.28 31.03
CA GLN A 309 -13.53 2.32 30.31
C GLN A 309 -12.38 1.66 31.07
N ARG A 310 -12.44 1.61 32.42
CA ARG A 310 -11.41 1.04 33.27
C ARG A 310 -11.25 -0.45 33.05
N LEU A 311 -10.01 -0.88 32.91
CA LEU A 311 -9.64 -2.29 32.84
C LEU A 311 -9.74 -2.92 34.24
N ALA A 312 -10.27 -4.14 34.35
CA ALA A 312 -10.33 -4.83 35.63
C ALA A 312 -8.92 -5.23 36.13
N PRO A 313 -8.67 -5.29 37.45
CA PRO A 313 -7.36 -5.70 37.99
C PRO A 313 -6.92 -7.10 37.55
N ASP A 314 -7.89 -7.98 37.35
CA ASP A 314 -7.79 -9.39 36.92
C ASP A 314 -8.09 -9.59 35.43
N ALA A 315 -8.13 -8.52 34.64
CA ALA A 315 -8.48 -8.57 33.22
C ALA A 315 -7.50 -9.42 32.39
N SER A 316 -8.04 -10.15 31.40
CA SER A 316 -7.23 -10.96 30.50
C SER A 316 -6.48 -10.10 29.46
N ASN A 317 -5.44 -10.66 28.82
CA ASN A 317 -4.76 -10.01 27.69
C ASN A 317 -5.75 -9.71 26.54
N GLU A 318 -6.83 -10.47 26.39
CA GLU A 318 -7.86 -10.20 25.38
C GLU A 318 -8.68 -8.94 25.72
N ASP A 319 -8.98 -8.71 27.00
CA ASP A 319 -9.69 -7.51 27.45
C ASP A 319 -8.80 -6.27 27.28
N ALA A 320 -7.52 -6.38 27.65
CA ALA A 320 -6.50 -5.37 27.41
C ALA A 320 -6.33 -5.07 25.91
N TYR A 321 -6.33 -6.09 25.05
CA TYR A 321 -6.25 -5.92 23.59
C TYR A 321 -7.50 -5.27 22.99
N ARG A 322 -8.70 -5.60 23.50
CA ARG A 322 -9.94 -4.90 23.09
C ARG A 322 -9.94 -3.42 23.49
N LEU A 323 -9.30 -3.07 24.62
CA LEU A 323 -9.09 -1.68 25.02
C LEU A 323 -8.03 -1.00 24.14
N TYR A 324 -6.88 -1.65 23.93
CA TYR A 324 -5.80 -1.19 23.06
C TYR A 324 -6.30 -0.80 21.67
N ARG A 325 -7.08 -1.67 21.00
CA ARG A 325 -7.68 -1.37 19.68
C ARG A 325 -8.68 -0.20 19.65
N ARG A 326 -9.15 0.27 20.82
CA ARG A 326 -10.06 1.43 20.94
C ARG A 326 -9.27 2.72 21.16
N VAL A 327 -8.17 2.65 21.90
CA VAL A 327 -7.35 3.82 22.30
C VAL A 327 -6.17 4.07 21.37
N VAL A 328 -5.60 3.04 20.75
CA VAL A 328 -4.58 3.12 19.70
C VAL A 328 -5.25 2.90 18.34
N LYS A 329 -5.20 3.90 17.48
CA LYS A 329 -5.67 3.83 16.09
C LYS A 329 -4.50 4.08 15.16
N VAL A 330 -4.33 3.20 14.19
CA VAL A 330 -3.28 3.30 13.17
C VAL A 330 -3.93 3.21 11.80
N GLY A 331 -3.76 4.23 10.97
CA GLY A 331 -4.22 4.25 9.58
C GLY A 331 -3.05 4.44 8.63
N TYR A 332 -3.09 3.79 7.47
CA TYR A 332 -2.17 4.04 6.37
C TYR A 332 -2.92 4.74 5.23
N ASP A 333 -2.38 5.85 4.73
CA ASP A 333 -2.86 6.52 3.53
C ASP A 333 -2.00 6.11 2.32
N PRO A 334 -2.51 5.28 1.39
CA PRO A 334 -1.74 4.84 0.23
C PRO A 334 -1.50 5.95 -0.80
N SER A 335 -2.23 7.08 -0.71
CA SER A 335 -2.08 8.23 -1.61
C SER A 335 -0.89 9.10 -1.20
N GLU A 336 -0.72 9.29 0.11
CA GLU A 336 0.33 10.13 0.69
C GLU A 336 1.56 9.31 1.13
N GLY A 337 1.41 7.99 1.32
CA GLY A 337 2.45 7.12 1.89
C GLY A 337 2.65 7.29 3.40
N ILE A 338 1.72 7.95 4.08
CA ILE A 338 1.82 8.33 5.50
C ILE A 338 1.09 7.33 6.38
N ILE A 339 1.73 6.93 7.48
CA ILE A 339 1.10 6.24 8.60
C ILE A 339 0.68 7.28 9.64
N LYS A 340 -0.61 7.31 9.96
CA LYS A 340 -1.24 8.22 10.92
C LYS A 340 -1.54 7.42 12.19
N LEU A 341 -0.87 7.78 13.28
CA LEU A 341 -0.98 7.17 14.61
C LEU A 341 -1.73 8.12 15.54
N GLU A 342 -2.80 7.63 16.17
CA GLU A 342 -3.52 8.33 17.24
C GLU A 342 -3.53 7.42 18.48
N VAL A 343 -3.02 7.94 19.60
CA VAL A 343 -2.97 7.22 20.89
C VAL A 343 -3.68 8.04 21.95
N ALA A 344 -4.76 7.49 22.49
CA ALA A 344 -5.52 8.09 23.58
C ALA A 344 -5.11 7.52 24.94
N ALA A 345 -4.90 8.38 25.94
CA ALA A 345 -4.71 7.96 27.32
C ALA A 345 -5.40 8.94 28.28
N ALA A 346 -5.66 8.52 29.52
CA ALA A 346 -6.31 9.37 30.53
C ALA A 346 -5.43 10.52 31.04
N ASP A 347 -4.13 10.51 30.72
CA ASP A 347 -3.16 11.57 31.01
C ASP A 347 -2.47 12.04 29.70
N PRO A 348 -2.22 13.36 29.50
CA PRO A 348 -1.58 13.86 28.28
C PRO A 348 -0.15 13.34 28.07
N GLN A 349 0.68 13.26 29.13
CA GLN A 349 2.06 12.82 29.02
C GLN A 349 2.14 11.32 28.74
N THR A 350 1.32 10.50 29.42
CA THR A 350 1.24 9.07 29.10
C THR A 350 0.79 8.82 27.66
N SER A 351 -0.10 9.66 27.09
CA SER A 351 -0.49 9.54 25.68
C SER A 351 0.68 9.80 24.71
N VAL A 352 1.60 10.71 25.06
CA VAL A 352 2.84 10.96 24.30
C VAL A 352 3.85 9.84 24.49
N GLU A 353 4.00 9.34 25.71
CA GLU A 353 4.91 8.24 26.03
C GLU A 353 4.56 6.98 25.23
N PHE A 354 3.29 6.56 25.26
CA PHE A 354 2.80 5.44 24.48
C PHE A 354 2.94 5.67 22.97
N ALA A 355 2.69 6.89 22.47
CA ALA A 355 2.91 7.21 21.06
C ALA A 355 4.39 7.10 20.65
N ARG A 356 5.33 7.58 21.49
CA ARG A 356 6.77 7.47 21.24
C ARG A 356 7.26 6.02 21.28
N ALA A 357 6.79 5.24 22.25
CA ALA A 357 7.08 3.81 22.36
C ALA A 357 6.65 3.06 21.09
N LEU A 358 5.41 3.27 20.64
CA LEU A 358 4.88 2.65 19.42
C LEU A 358 5.64 3.09 18.15
N ILE A 359 6.10 4.35 18.08
CA ILE A 359 6.97 4.81 16.98
C ILE A 359 8.34 4.11 17.02
N SER A 360 8.93 3.94 18.20
CA SER A 360 10.19 3.18 18.37
C SER A 360 10.03 1.72 17.94
N TYR A 361 8.92 1.08 18.31
CA TYR A 361 8.66 -0.31 17.89
C TYR A 361 8.41 -0.40 16.38
N ALA A 362 7.82 0.63 15.76
CA ALA A 362 7.67 0.71 14.31
C ALA A 362 9.04 0.81 13.59
N GLU A 363 9.94 1.65 14.10
CA GLU A 363 11.31 1.81 13.58
C GLU A 363 12.10 0.49 13.68
N GLU A 364 12.11 -0.15 14.86
CA GLU A 364 12.73 -1.45 15.06
C GLU A 364 12.17 -2.54 14.14
N GLN A 365 10.84 -2.56 13.92
CA GLN A 365 10.20 -3.53 13.05
C GLN A 365 10.61 -3.33 11.58
N VAL A 366 10.74 -2.08 11.13
CA VAL A 366 11.25 -1.75 9.78
C VAL A 366 12.69 -2.20 9.60
N ASP A 367 13.53 -1.98 10.60
CA ASP A 367 14.92 -2.44 10.59
C ASP A 367 15.01 -3.96 10.55
N ALA A 368 14.25 -4.65 11.40
CA ALA A 368 14.23 -6.11 11.51
C ALA A 368 13.89 -6.81 10.18
N LEU A 369 12.96 -6.26 9.39
CA LEU A 369 12.58 -6.77 8.07
C LEU A 369 13.76 -6.83 7.08
N THR A 370 14.76 -5.95 7.23
CA THR A 370 15.92 -5.88 6.32
C THR A 370 17.19 -6.45 6.91
N LYS A 371 17.35 -6.34 8.23
CA LYS A 371 18.60 -6.65 8.95
C LYS A 371 19.11 -8.05 8.65
N ARG A 372 18.24 -9.06 8.76
CA ARG A 372 18.62 -10.46 8.50
C ARG A 372 19.13 -10.68 7.07
N LEU A 373 18.42 -10.16 6.06
CA LEU A 373 18.82 -10.29 4.66
C LEU A 373 20.18 -9.61 4.41
N ARG A 374 20.39 -8.43 4.97
CA ARG A 374 21.65 -7.68 4.88
C ARG A 374 22.81 -8.41 5.57
N GLU A 375 22.56 -8.96 6.76
CA GLU A 375 23.55 -9.74 7.52
C GLU A 375 23.94 -11.03 6.77
N ASP A 376 22.96 -11.78 6.25
CA ASP A 376 23.18 -13.01 5.48
C ASP A 376 23.95 -12.73 4.17
N GLN A 377 23.57 -11.67 3.42
CA GLN A 377 24.29 -11.24 2.21
C GLN A 377 25.74 -10.82 2.51
N MET A 378 25.94 -9.99 3.54
CA MET A 378 27.28 -9.56 3.96
C MET A 378 28.15 -10.71 4.47
N LYS A 379 27.55 -11.68 5.17
CA LYS A 379 28.24 -12.87 5.64
C LYS A 379 28.70 -13.72 4.46
N GLY A 380 27.80 -14.05 3.54
CA GLY A 380 28.14 -14.84 2.35
C GLY A 380 29.22 -14.19 1.49
N ALA A 381 29.16 -12.87 1.27
CA ALA A 381 30.19 -12.16 0.51
C ALA A 381 31.57 -12.14 1.21
N ARG A 382 31.60 -12.00 2.55
CA ARG A 382 32.85 -12.10 3.33
C ARG A 382 33.43 -13.52 3.33
N GLU A 383 32.59 -14.54 3.40
CA GLU A 383 33.00 -15.94 3.35
C GLU A 383 33.58 -16.29 1.97
N ALA A 384 32.89 -15.91 0.89
CA ALA A 384 33.38 -16.08 -0.49
C ALA A 384 34.72 -15.35 -0.75
N PHE A 385 34.88 -14.12 -0.24
CA PHE A 385 36.15 -13.39 -0.34
C PHE A 385 37.30 -14.11 0.40
N ARG A 386 37.09 -14.54 1.65
CA ARG A 386 38.10 -15.29 2.42
C ARG A 386 38.46 -16.62 1.76
N GLU A 387 37.47 -17.32 1.20
CA GLU A 387 37.69 -18.57 0.48
C GLU A 387 38.52 -18.35 -0.81
N ALA A 388 38.22 -17.29 -1.57
CA ALA A 388 38.99 -16.89 -2.74
C ALA A 388 40.43 -16.50 -2.39
N GLU A 389 40.63 -15.75 -1.30
CA GLU A 389 41.94 -15.36 -0.77
C GLU A 389 42.77 -16.59 -0.39
N GLN A 390 42.21 -17.51 0.40
CA GLN A 390 42.88 -18.76 0.78
C GLN A 390 43.26 -19.62 -0.43
N LYS A 391 42.36 -19.72 -1.43
CA LYS A 391 42.62 -20.46 -2.68
C LYS A 391 43.70 -19.79 -3.54
N MET A 392 43.74 -18.46 -3.59
CA MET A 392 44.79 -17.71 -4.28
C MET A 392 46.16 -17.93 -3.61
N VAL A 393 46.24 -17.83 -2.28
CA VAL A 393 47.47 -18.11 -1.51
C VAL A 393 47.91 -19.56 -1.68
N ALA A 394 46.99 -20.53 -1.72
CA ALA A 394 47.31 -21.93 -1.98
C ALA A 394 47.88 -22.15 -3.39
N ALA A 395 47.28 -21.55 -4.42
CA ALA A 395 47.80 -21.60 -5.79
C ALA A 395 49.20 -20.94 -5.89
N GLN A 396 49.40 -19.80 -5.23
CA GLN A 396 50.69 -19.12 -5.18
C GLN A 396 51.78 -19.99 -4.54
N LYS A 397 51.48 -20.63 -3.40
CA LYS A 397 52.37 -21.60 -2.75
C LYS A 397 52.71 -22.77 -3.69
N ARG A 398 51.72 -23.35 -4.37
CA ARG A 398 51.94 -24.44 -5.32
C ARG A 398 52.84 -24.04 -6.49
N VAL A 399 52.73 -22.80 -6.99
CA VAL A 399 53.66 -22.24 -7.99
C VAL A 399 55.09 -22.14 -7.44
N VAL A 400 55.27 -21.65 -6.21
CA VAL A 400 56.60 -21.55 -5.57
C VAL A 400 57.21 -22.93 -5.33
N GLU A 401 56.44 -23.90 -4.82
CA GLU A 401 56.88 -25.29 -4.67
C GLU A 401 57.33 -25.91 -6.00
N LEU A 402 56.60 -25.64 -7.10
CA LEU A 402 56.95 -26.14 -8.42
C LEU A 402 58.19 -25.45 -9.00
N GLN A 403 58.41 -24.16 -8.71
CA GLN A 403 59.65 -23.47 -9.05
C GLN A 403 60.85 -24.06 -8.28
N GLN A 404 60.68 -24.38 -7.00
CA GLN A 404 61.70 -25.05 -6.19
C GLN A 404 61.97 -26.48 -6.70
N LYS A 405 60.92 -27.28 -6.93
CA LYS A 405 61.01 -28.66 -7.43
C LYS A 405 61.60 -28.76 -8.85
N ARG A 406 61.38 -27.73 -9.69
CA ARG A 406 62.00 -27.64 -11.04
C ARG A 406 63.52 -27.53 -10.97
N GLY A 407 64.08 -27.12 -9.83
CA GLY A 407 65.48 -26.70 -9.76
C GLY A 407 65.66 -25.30 -10.34
N VAL A 408 66.48 -24.49 -9.67
CA VAL A 408 66.62 -23.05 -9.94
C VAL A 408 67.37 -22.83 -11.26
N LEU A 409 66.65 -22.75 -12.38
CA LEU A 409 67.17 -22.37 -13.71
C LEU A 409 68.29 -23.27 -14.29
N SER A 410 68.82 -24.22 -13.51
CA SER A 410 70.18 -24.71 -13.68
C SER A 410 70.29 -26.04 -14.41
N ALA A 411 69.27 -26.89 -14.48
CA ALA A 411 69.42 -28.21 -15.11
C ALA A 411 69.85 -28.10 -16.59
N ASP A 412 69.20 -27.23 -17.37
CA ASP A 412 69.55 -26.97 -18.76
C ASP A 412 70.91 -26.25 -18.90
N LEU A 413 71.23 -25.34 -17.96
CA LEU A 413 72.52 -24.63 -17.91
C LEU A 413 73.69 -25.57 -17.49
N GLU A 414 73.46 -26.51 -16.59
CA GLU A 414 74.42 -27.51 -16.10
C GLU A 414 74.71 -28.56 -17.17
N VAL A 415 73.68 -29.04 -17.88
CA VAL A 415 73.85 -29.92 -19.05
C VAL A 415 74.61 -29.19 -20.15
N SER A 416 74.27 -27.93 -20.43
CA SER A 416 74.98 -27.11 -21.43
C SER A 416 76.44 -26.85 -21.04
N ALA A 417 76.71 -26.51 -19.77
CA ALA A 417 78.05 -26.30 -19.24
C ALA A 417 78.89 -27.59 -19.27
N ARG A 418 78.31 -28.74 -18.91
CA ARG A 418 78.98 -30.05 -19.01
C ARG A 418 79.28 -30.43 -20.46
N MET A 419 78.36 -30.18 -21.39
CA MET A 419 78.62 -30.40 -22.83
C MET A 419 79.75 -29.49 -23.35
N GLN A 420 79.80 -28.23 -22.89
CA GLN A 420 80.89 -27.30 -23.24
C GLN A 420 82.24 -27.76 -22.67
N GLN A 421 82.27 -28.29 -21.44
CA GLN A 421 83.46 -28.91 -20.84
C GLN A 421 83.91 -30.15 -21.63
N ILE A 422 83.00 -31.06 -21.97
CA ILE A 422 83.30 -32.25 -22.79
C ILE A 422 83.88 -31.83 -24.15
N SER A 423 83.30 -30.83 -24.82
CA SER A 423 83.81 -30.31 -26.09
C SER A 423 85.24 -29.75 -25.96
N SER A 424 85.54 -29.04 -24.87
CA SER A 424 86.89 -28.55 -24.55
C SER A 424 87.90 -29.70 -24.42
N PHE A 425 87.57 -30.73 -23.63
CA PHE A 425 88.45 -31.89 -23.44
C PHE A 425 88.58 -32.75 -24.71
N GLU A 426 87.56 -32.82 -25.57
CA GLU A 426 87.67 -33.47 -26.89
C GLU A 426 88.66 -32.77 -27.83
N VAL A 427 88.73 -31.43 -27.78
CA VAL A 427 89.73 -30.65 -28.52
C VAL A 427 91.13 -30.92 -27.95
N GLU A 428 91.28 -30.93 -26.62
CA GLU A 428 92.55 -31.26 -25.98
C GLU A 428 93.01 -32.70 -26.31
N LEU A 429 92.10 -33.67 -26.26
CA LEU A 429 92.37 -35.06 -26.63
C LEU A 429 92.83 -35.19 -28.09
N LYS A 430 92.19 -34.47 -29.02
CA LYS A 430 92.62 -34.43 -30.44
C LYS A 430 94.02 -33.84 -30.58
N ASN A 431 94.32 -32.75 -29.88
CA ASN A 431 95.65 -32.13 -29.89
C ASN A 431 96.72 -33.07 -29.33
N LYS A 432 96.44 -33.78 -28.22
CA LYS A 432 97.35 -34.78 -27.63
C LYS A 432 97.56 -35.97 -28.56
N LYS A 433 96.52 -36.46 -29.26
CA LYS A 433 96.64 -37.52 -30.27
C LYS A 433 97.49 -37.10 -31.47
N LEU A 434 97.35 -35.87 -31.95
CA LEU A 434 98.21 -35.32 -33.01
C LEU A 434 99.67 -35.18 -32.55
N GLN A 435 99.91 -34.75 -31.31
CA GLN A 435 101.25 -34.71 -30.72
C GLN A 435 101.86 -36.12 -30.60
N LEU A 436 101.08 -37.13 -30.21
CA LEU A 436 101.53 -38.52 -30.19
C LEU A 436 101.89 -39.03 -31.59
N ALA A 437 101.07 -38.74 -32.61
CA ALA A 437 101.36 -39.12 -33.99
C ALA A 437 102.69 -38.51 -34.47
N ALA A 438 102.87 -37.19 -34.30
CA ALA A 438 104.11 -36.49 -34.66
C ALA A 438 105.35 -37.00 -33.89
N MET A 439 105.18 -37.52 -32.67
CA MET A 439 106.27 -38.20 -31.94
C MET A 439 106.61 -39.57 -32.52
N LEU A 440 105.63 -40.30 -33.08
CA LEU A 440 105.80 -41.63 -33.67
C LEU A 440 106.31 -41.58 -35.11
N ASP A 441 106.11 -40.47 -35.83
CA ASP A 441 106.70 -40.22 -37.16
C ASP A 441 108.25 -40.10 -37.12
N ASN A 442 108.84 -39.92 -35.93
CA ASN A 442 110.29 -39.93 -35.74
C ASN A 442 110.83 -41.37 -35.77
N PRO A 443 111.82 -41.72 -36.63
CA PRO A 443 112.40 -43.07 -36.71
C PRO A 443 113.00 -43.64 -35.41
N ARG A 444 113.31 -42.80 -34.41
CA ARG A 444 113.76 -43.22 -33.08
C ARG A 444 113.06 -42.39 -31.99
N PRO A 445 111.79 -42.72 -31.65
CA PRO A 445 111.03 -41.95 -30.68
C PRO A 445 111.54 -42.21 -29.25
N ASN A 446 111.49 -41.19 -28.39
CA ASN A 446 111.86 -41.36 -26.98
C ASN A 446 110.75 -42.14 -26.24
N PRO A 447 111.03 -43.36 -25.73
CA PRO A 447 109.99 -44.24 -25.20
C PRO A 447 109.27 -43.64 -23.98
N THR A 448 110.00 -42.96 -23.09
CA THR A 448 109.45 -42.32 -21.89
C THR A 448 108.47 -41.19 -22.24
N LYS A 449 108.77 -40.39 -23.28
CA LYS A 449 107.86 -39.32 -23.75
C LYS A 449 106.61 -39.89 -24.42
N VAL A 450 106.75 -40.96 -25.20
CA VAL A 450 105.61 -41.65 -25.84
C VAL A 450 104.70 -42.30 -24.80
N GLU A 451 105.25 -42.96 -23.77
CA GLU A 451 104.46 -43.50 -22.66
C GLU A 451 103.71 -42.42 -21.88
N LEU A 452 104.36 -41.29 -21.56
CA LEU A 452 103.72 -40.19 -20.85
C LEU A 452 102.54 -39.64 -21.66
N MET A 453 102.73 -39.38 -22.95
CA MET A 453 101.68 -38.90 -23.86
C MET A 453 100.52 -39.90 -23.98
N ARG A 454 100.80 -41.21 -24.05
CA ARG A 454 99.77 -42.26 -24.04
C ARG A 454 98.95 -42.25 -22.74
N LYS A 455 99.61 -42.10 -21.58
CA LYS A 455 98.94 -42.03 -20.27
C LYS A 455 98.10 -40.75 -20.11
N GLU A 456 98.53 -39.62 -20.69
CA GLU A 456 97.73 -38.39 -20.76
C GLU A 456 96.49 -38.55 -21.65
N ILE A 457 96.62 -39.15 -22.83
CA ILE A 457 95.51 -39.47 -23.73
C ILE A 457 94.49 -40.39 -23.03
N GLN A 458 94.96 -41.46 -22.38
CA GLN A 458 94.10 -42.40 -21.67
C GLN A 458 93.29 -41.70 -20.56
N ARG A 459 93.93 -40.85 -19.75
CA ARG A 459 93.23 -40.08 -18.70
C ARG A 459 92.16 -39.13 -19.26
N LEU A 460 92.42 -38.48 -20.39
CA LEU A 460 91.44 -37.63 -21.06
C LEU A 460 90.26 -38.46 -21.62
N GLU A 461 90.53 -39.65 -22.17
CA GLU A 461 89.48 -40.57 -22.64
C GLU A 461 88.60 -41.09 -21.48
N GLU A 462 89.23 -41.48 -20.36
CA GLU A 462 88.54 -41.91 -19.14
C GLU A 462 87.66 -40.80 -18.57
N LEU A 463 88.18 -39.57 -18.45
CA LEU A 463 87.45 -38.39 -17.97
C LEU A 463 86.27 -38.02 -18.88
N ILE A 464 86.46 -38.02 -20.22
CA ILE A 464 85.38 -37.78 -21.18
C ILE A 464 84.30 -38.87 -21.09
N ALA A 465 84.69 -40.14 -20.93
CA ALA A 465 83.77 -41.25 -20.77
C ALA A 465 83.01 -41.21 -19.43
N GLU A 466 83.63 -40.71 -18.36
CA GLU A 466 82.97 -40.44 -17.08
C GLU A 466 81.94 -39.30 -17.20
N MET A 467 82.34 -38.14 -17.72
CA MET A 467 81.44 -36.99 -17.90
C MET A 467 80.25 -37.32 -18.82
N ARG A 468 80.46 -38.09 -19.89
CA ARG A 468 79.39 -38.57 -20.77
C ARG A 468 78.44 -39.54 -20.07
N ARG A 469 78.94 -40.48 -19.25
CA ARG A 469 78.08 -41.38 -18.44
C ARG A 469 77.22 -40.59 -17.45
N GLY A 470 77.80 -39.59 -16.79
CA GLY A 470 77.08 -38.69 -15.88
C GLY A 470 75.98 -37.83 -16.55
N LEU A 471 76.00 -37.69 -17.88
CA LEU A 471 74.88 -37.08 -18.64
C LEU A 471 73.77 -38.09 -18.95
N THR A 472 74.13 -39.33 -19.31
CA THR A 472 73.14 -40.37 -19.66
C THR A 472 72.41 -40.95 -18.45
N GLU A 473 73.10 -41.14 -17.32
CA GLU A 473 72.49 -41.60 -16.06
C GLU A 473 71.54 -40.54 -15.46
N GLY A 474 71.71 -39.28 -15.86
CA GLY A 474 70.81 -38.18 -15.49
C GLY A 474 69.44 -38.19 -16.20
N SER A 475 69.21 -39.05 -17.20
CA SER A 475 68.02 -39.01 -18.07
C SER A 475 66.67 -39.04 -17.31
N ALA A 476 66.59 -39.77 -16.19
CA ALA A 476 65.41 -39.81 -15.34
C ALA A 476 65.04 -38.43 -14.72
N LYS A 477 66.00 -37.51 -14.55
CA LYS A 477 65.71 -36.12 -14.17
C LYS A 477 65.09 -35.33 -15.32
N THR A 478 65.42 -35.62 -16.57
CA THR A 478 64.92 -34.87 -17.74
C THR A 478 63.43 -35.11 -17.99
N GLU A 479 62.96 -36.37 -17.86
CA GLU A 479 61.53 -36.68 -17.91
C GLU A 479 60.76 -36.02 -16.74
N SER A 480 61.36 -36.03 -15.55
CA SER A 480 60.84 -35.33 -14.37
C SER A 480 60.73 -33.81 -14.61
N LEU A 481 61.73 -33.18 -15.23
CA LEU A 481 61.73 -31.74 -15.55
C LEU A 481 60.64 -31.34 -16.54
N ALA A 482 60.42 -32.15 -17.60
CA ALA A 482 59.34 -31.90 -18.56
C ALA A 482 57.97 -31.96 -17.86
N LYS A 483 57.74 -32.97 -17.02
CA LYS A 483 56.53 -33.11 -16.20
C LYS A 483 56.33 -31.93 -15.25
N VAL A 484 57.37 -31.54 -14.50
CA VAL A 484 57.33 -30.38 -13.57
C VAL A 484 57.09 -29.07 -14.33
N SER A 485 57.61 -28.90 -15.54
CA SER A 485 57.32 -27.72 -16.38
C SER A 485 55.86 -27.67 -16.82
N GLY A 486 55.25 -28.81 -17.15
CA GLY A 486 53.81 -28.92 -17.42
C GLY A 486 52.96 -28.58 -16.19
N GLU A 487 53.26 -29.19 -15.03
CA GLU A 487 52.61 -28.86 -13.75
C GLU A 487 52.74 -27.37 -13.41
N LEU A 488 53.89 -26.75 -13.69
CA LEU A 488 54.14 -25.33 -13.44
C LEU A 488 53.36 -24.39 -14.37
N MET A 489 53.14 -24.77 -15.64
CA MET A 489 52.22 -24.02 -16.52
C MET A 489 50.79 -24.09 -16.00
N ILE A 490 50.31 -25.28 -15.61
CA ILE A 490 48.97 -25.46 -15.05
C ILE A 490 48.82 -24.64 -13.75
N ALA A 491 49.79 -24.70 -12.84
CA ALA A 491 49.76 -23.95 -11.59
C ALA A 491 49.78 -22.41 -11.78
N LYS A 492 50.44 -21.92 -12.83
CA LYS A 492 50.43 -20.49 -13.20
C LYS A 492 49.06 -20.05 -13.75
N ALA A 493 48.46 -20.83 -14.64
CA ALA A 493 47.11 -20.56 -15.15
C ALA A 493 46.04 -20.64 -14.04
N GLU A 494 46.21 -21.59 -13.10
CA GLU A 494 45.39 -21.68 -11.89
C GLU A 494 45.55 -20.43 -11.01
N LEU A 495 46.78 -19.97 -10.75
CA LEU A 495 47.03 -18.74 -9.99
C LEU A 495 46.39 -17.50 -10.64
N GLU A 496 46.52 -17.33 -11.95
CA GLU A 496 45.86 -16.25 -12.70
C GLU A 496 44.33 -16.32 -12.56
N THR A 497 43.76 -17.53 -12.70
CA THR A 497 42.33 -17.78 -12.48
C THR A 497 41.91 -17.44 -11.04
N ARG A 498 42.71 -17.79 -10.02
CA ARG A 498 42.42 -17.44 -8.62
C ARG A 498 42.54 -15.94 -8.35
N GLN A 499 43.46 -15.23 -9.01
CA GLN A 499 43.56 -13.77 -8.91
C GLN A 499 42.32 -13.08 -9.51
N MET A 500 41.83 -13.56 -10.66
CA MET A 500 40.58 -13.08 -11.26
C MET A 500 39.36 -13.36 -10.36
N LEU A 501 39.26 -14.55 -9.79
CA LEU A 501 38.19 -14.89 -8.86
C LEU A 501 38.25 -14.06 -7.56
N LEU A 502 39.44 -13.76 -7.05
CA LEU A 502 39.63 -12.89 -5.89
C LEU A 502 39.18 -11.45 -6.17
N SER A 503 39.51 -10.90 -7.35
CA SER A 503 39.04 -9.55 -7.72
C SER A 503 37.52 -9.49 -7.90
N GLN A 504 36.92 -10.54 -8.47
CA GLN A 504 35.46 -10.69 -8.55
C GLN A 504 34.81 -10.80 -7.15
N ALA A 505 35.39 -11.59 -6.24
CA ALA A 505 34.88 -11.72 -4.88
C ALA A 505 35.02 -10.41 -4.07
N LEU A 506 36.09 -9.65 -4.29
CA LEU A 506 36.25 -8.31 -3.72
C LEU A 506 35.19 -7.34 -4.25
N GLN A 507 34.91 -7.37 -5.56
CA GLN A 507 33.85 -6.56 -6.15
C GLN A 507 32.48 -6.94 -5.56
N GLN A 508 32.19 -8.23 -5.39
CA GLN A 508 30.96 -8.70 -4.74
C GLN A 508 30.87 -8.26 -3.27
N LEU A 509 31.99 -8.28 -2.52
CA LEU A 509 32.05 -7.81 -1.14
C LEU A 509 31.77 -6.31 -1.03
N GLU A 510 32.36 -5.48 -1.89
CA GLU A 510 32.06 -4.05 -1.92
C GLU A 510 30.64 -3.76 -2.42
N THR A 511 30.12 -4.50 -3.40
CA THR A 511 28.70 -4.41 -3.81
C THR A 511 27.77 -4.75 -2.65
N ALA A 512 27.99 -5.87 -1.94
CA ALA A 512 27.19 -6.26 -0.77
C ALA A 512 27.29 -5.22 0.36
N ARG A 513 28.48 -4.64 0.61
CA ARG A 513 28.68 -3.57 1.59
C ARG A 513 27.91 -2.31 1.23
N ILE A 514 27.95 -1.92 -0.04
CA ILE A 514 27.23 -0.78 -0.59
C ILE A 514 25.72 -1.03 -0.51
N GLU A 515 25.23 -2.22 -0.84
CA GLU A 515 23.82 -2.59 -0.73
C GLU A 515 23.34 -2.66 0.73
N ALA A 516 24.14 -3.22 1.64
CA ALA A 516 23.85 -3.26 3.06
C ALA A 516 23.78 -1.86 3.70
N ASN A 517 24.46 -0.86 3.12
CA ASN A 517 24.33 0.55 3.51
C ASN A 517 23.14 1.25 2.83
N LYS A 518 22.74 0.83 1.62
CA LYS A 518 21.60 1.40 0.86
C LYS A 518 20.24 0.87 1.31
N GLN A 519 20.17 -0.37 1.78
CA GLN A 519 18.91 -0.99 2.21
C GLN A 519 18.42 -0.50 3.58
N VAL A 520 19.05 0.52 4.16
CA VAL A 520 18.53 1.21 5.34
C VAL A 520 17.21 1.88 4.97
N ARG A 521 16.13 1.27 5.46
CA ARG A 521 14.84 1.91 5.58
C ARG A 521 14.85 2.67 6.90
N TYR A 522 14.27 3.85 6.93
CA TYR A 522 14.19 4.66 8.14
C TYR A 522 12.80 5.29 8.26
N LEU A 523 12.39 5.49 9.51
CA LEU A 523 11.15 6.17 9.84
C LEU A 523 11.43 7.68 9.88
N SER A 524 10.70 8.46 9.08
CA SER A 524 10.77 9.92 9.10
C SER A 524 9.47 10.47 9.68
N LEU A 525 9.57 11.20 10.80
CA LEU A 525 8.44 11.86 11.44
C LEU A 525 8.04 13.12 10.64
N GLY A 526 6.83 13.11 10.08
CA GLY A 526 6.19 14.31 9.52
C GLY A 526 5.51 15.14 10.60
N VAL A 527 4.91 14.49 11.60
CA VAL A 527 4.33 15.13 12.79
C VAL A 527 4.79 14.36 14.02
N SER A 528 5.51 15.05 14.92
CA SER A 528 5.98 14.49 16.19
C SER A 528 4.84 14.40 17.23
N PRO A 529 4.85 13.37 18.11
CA PRO A 529 3.87 13.25 19.19
C PRO A 529 4.05 14.37 20.24
N VAL A 530 3.01 15.20 20.38
CA VAL A 530 2.90 16.28 21.37
C VAL A 530 1.68 16.04 22.26
N ALA A 531 1.78 16.43 23.54
CA ALA A 531 0.69 16.29 24.51
C ALA A 531 -0.41 17.31 24.18
N PRO A 532 -1.69 16.91 24.07
CA PRO A 532 -2.77 17.83 23.79
C PRO A 532 -3.24 18.55 25.06
N ASP A 533 -3.47 19.87 24.96
CA ASP A 533 -3.92 20.71 26.09
C ASP A 533 -5.38 20.42 26.50
N GLU A 534 -6.21 19.95 25.57
CA GLU A 534 -7.62 19.65 25.80
C GLU A 534 -7.95 18.15 25.59
N PRO A 535 -8.86 17.57 26.38
CA PRO A 535 -9.24 16.17 26.23
C PRO A 535 -10.06 15.94 24.95
N THR A 536 -9.52 15.12 24.07
CA THR A 536 -10.12 14.82 22.75
C THR A 536 -11.39 13.97 22.84
N TYR A 537 -11.51 13.17 23.91
CA TYR A 537 -12.66 12.31 24.18
C TYR A 537 -13.05 12.37 25.67
N PRO A 538 -14.32 12.07 26.01
CA PRO A 538 -15.46 11.91 25.12
C PRO A 538 -15.93 13.26 24.58
N ARG A 539 -16.45 13.29 23.34
CA ARG A 539 -17.06 14.49 22.77
C ARG A 539 -18.45 14.72 23.38
N LYS A 540 -18.46 15.33 24.57
CA LYS A 540 -19.61 15.38 25.50
C LYS A 540 -20.91 15.85 24.83
N PHE A 541 -20.86 16.95 24.08
CA PHE A 541 -22.01 17.51 23.37
C PHE A 541 -22.46 16.61 22.21
N GLU A 542 -21.54 16.25 21.30
CA GLU A 542 -21.82 15.41 20.13
C GLU A 542 -22.42 14.05 20.52
N ASN A 543 -21.83 13.38 21.52
CA ASN A 543 -22.31 12.08 21.99
C ASN A 543 -23.69 12.18 22.68
N THR A 544 -23.98 13.27 23.39
CA THR A 544 -25.28 13.49 24.03
C THR A 544 -26.37 13.80 22.99
N LEU A 545 -26.05 14.60 21.97
CA LEU A 545 -26.94 14.88 20.84
C LEU A 545 -27.19 13.63 19.99
N LEU A 546 -26.14 12.83 19.74
CA LEU A 546 -26.26 11.56 19.04
C LEU A 546 -27.17 10.58 19.81
N ALA A 547 -26.99 10.46 21.13
CA ALA A 547 -27.89 9.67 21.97
C ALA A 547 -29.34 10.15 21.85
N PHE A 548 -29.59 11.47 21.82
CA PHE A 548 -30.93 12.03 21.62
C PHE A 548 -31.54 11.65 20.27
N LEU A 549 -30.78 11.73 19.19
CA LEU A 549 -31.24 11.30 17.87
C LEU A 549 -31.51 9.80 17.81
N ILE A 550 -30.69 8.97 18.47
CA ILE A 550 -30.89 7.51 18.56
C ILE A 550 -32.17 7.18 19.33
N PHE A 551 -32.35 7.71 20.56
CA PHE A 551 -33.55 7.45 21.36
C PHE A 551 -34.81 8.00 20.68
N ALA A 552 -34.75 9.18 20.04
CA ALA A 552 -35.85 9.71 19.25
C ALA A 552 -36.18 8.82 18.04
N GLY A 553 -35.18 8.31 17.32
CA GLY A 553 -35.35 7.40 16.19
C GLY A 553 -35.98 6.07 16.59
N ILE A 554 -35.49 5.44 17.67
CA ILE A 554 -36.06 4.22 18.24
C ILE A 554 -37.52 4.45 18.67
N TYR A 555 -37.78 5.57 19.36
CA TYR A 555 -39.13 5.95 19.78
C TYR A 555 -40.07 6.11 18.57
N LEU A 556 -39.63 6.80 17.51
CA LEU A 556 -40.41 6.97 16.28
C LEU A 556 -40.72 5.63 15.62
N MET A 557 -39.73 4.75 15.45
CA MET A 557 -39.91 3.41 14.89
C MET A 557 -40.96 2.61 15.69
N ILE A 558 -40.79 2.48 17.00
CA ILE A 558 -41.74 1.77 17.87
C ILE A 558 -43.14 2.40 17.81
N SER A 559 -43.22 3.74 17.75
CA SER A 559 -44.51 4.44 17.67
C SER A 559 -45.24 4.19 16.35
N LEU A 560 -44.50 4.09 15.23
CA LEU A 560 -45.04 3.80 13.91
C LEU A 560 -45.52 2.34 13.83
N THR A 561 -44.69 1.38 14.25
CA THR A 561 -45.05 -0.05 14.30
C THR A 561 -46.28 -0.28 15.19
N ALA A 562 -46.36 0.37 16.36
CA ALA A 562 -47.53 0.29 17.24
C ALA A 562 -48.78 0.95 16.62
N SER A 563 -48.63 1.98 15.79
CA SER A 563 -49.76 2.58 15.05
C SER A 563 -50.31 1.63 14.00
N ILE A 564 -49.42 0.99 13.22
CA ILE A 564 -49.78 0.01 12.18
C ILE A 564 -50.47 -1.21 12.81
N LEU A 565 -49.88 -1.77 13.88
CA LEU A 565 -50.49 -2.89 14.62
C LEU A 565 -51.88 -2.53 15.16
N ARG A 566 -52.07 -1.30 15.66
CA ARG A 566 -53.37 -0.86 16.16
C ARG A 566 -54.41 -0.70 15.05
N GLU A 567 -53.99 -0.25 13.87
CA GLU A 567 -54.85 -0.13 12.69
C GLU A 567 -55.32 -1.52 12.19
N GLN A 568 -54.41 -2.50 12.17
CA GLN A 568 -54.70 -3.90 11.79
C GLN A 568 -55.55 -4.69 12.81
N VAL A 569 -55.66 -4.22 14.05
CA VAL A 569 -56.46 -4.86 15.13
C VAL A 569 -57.78 -4.12 15.40
N ALA A 570 -57.96 -2.92 14.84
CA ALA A 570 -59.16 -2.10 15.02
C ALA A 570 -60.00 -1.93 13.75
N GLY A 571 -59.55 -2.48 12.61
CA GLY A 571 -60.35 -2.76 11.42
C GLY A 571 -60.85 -4.20 11.43
#